data_AF-A0A4D7AUC4-F1
#
_entry.id   AF-A0A4D7AUC4-F1
#
_cell.length_a   1.000
_cell.length_b   1.000
_cell.length_c   1.000
_cell.angle_alpha   90.00
_cell.angle_beta   90.00
_cell.angle_gamma   90.00
#
_symmetry.space_group_name_H-M   'P 1'
#
loop_
_entity.id
_entity.type
_entity.pdbx_description
1 polymer ?
#
loop_
_entity_poly.entity_id
_entity_poly.type
_entity_poly.pdbx_seq_one_letter_code
_entity_poly.pdbx_strand_id
1 'polypeptide(L)'
;MPIICVRSFCGVNEVPDFTNCKRVPGRAYNGANGKKIAIEHQGEQYMLKFPPSGQGKRTELSYTNSCISEHIASTIFNMVGIPAQETILGTYDVGGKTKIVCACKDFTADGSKLFDFCSIKNTVIDSEYGGTGTELEDILDTIEKQQYVNPVEVLQHFWNVFVVDALLGNFDRHNGNWGFLYHDDTQTATLAPIYDCGSCLLPQADAQVMRAVLSNQDELNARIYRFPTSAIKQNDRKINYYDFLMATGNKDCNAAVMRMMPRFHLDKMLAFIREVPFLDELQRQFYQTYLSARMERIMVPVHRRIMEQQQHLSPRLHM
;
A
#
# COMPACT_ATOMS: atom_id res chain seq x y z
N MET A 1 -24.56 12.47 6.08
CA MET A 1 -23.44 11.67 5.56
C MET A 1 -23.70 10.23 5.93
N PRO A 2 -23.90 9.31 4.98
CA PRO A 2 -24.18 7.94 5.33
C PRO A 2 -22.90 7.31 5.86
N ILE A 3 -22.99 6.81 7.09
CA ILE A 3 -21.99 5.96 7.72
C ILE A 3 -21.84 4.74 6.81
N ILE A 4 -20.69 4.59 6.17
CA ILE A 4 -20.33 3.35 5.48
C ILE A 4 -20.27 2.28 6.57
N CYS A 5 -21.36 1.51 6.64
CA CYS A 5 -21.46 0.34 7.49
C CYS A 5 -20.44 -0.67 6.95
N VAL A 6 -19.32 -0.82 7.66
CA VAL A 6 -18.45 -1.97 7.51
C VAL A 6 -19.35 -3.17 7.80
N ARG A 7 -19.76 -3.89 6.75
CA ARG A 7 -20.58 -5.10 6.89
C ARG A 7 -19.83 -6.03 7.83
N SER A 8 -20.33 -6.16 9.05
CA SER A 8 -20.00 -7.26 9.94
C SER A 8 -20.49 -8.54 9.27
N PHE A 9 -19.59 -9.23 8.58
CA PHE A 9 -19.84 -10.59 8.09
C PHE A 9 -19.87 -11.54 9.29
N CYS A 10 -21.04 -11.65 9.92
CA CYS A 10 -21.36 -12.76 10.82
C CYS A 10 -21.82 -13.94 9.96
N GLY A 11 -20.85 -14.72 9.51
CA GLY A 11 -20.98 -16.01 8.86
C GLY A 11 -19.57 -16.56 8.81
N VAL A 12 -19.38 -17.85 9.01
CA VAL A 12 -18.07 -18.48 8.80
C VAL A 12 -17.63 -18.08 7.39
N ASN A 13 -16.65 -17.18 7.27
CA ASN A 13 -16.19 -16.69 5.98
C ASN A 13 -15.48 -17.86 5.30
N GLU A 14 -16.26 -18.66 4.58
CA GLU A 14 -15.74 -19.74 3.78
C GLU A 14 -14.79 -19.11 2.76
N VAL A 15 -13.54 -19.50 2.85
CA VAL A 15 -12.47 -19.01 1.99
C VAL A 15 -12.83 -19.38 0.55
N PRO A 16 -12.98 -18.43 -0.38
CA PRO A 16 -13.45 -18.73 -1.72
C PRO A 16 -12.42 -19.56 -2.51
N ASP A 17 -12.92 -20.54 -3.26
CA ASP A 17 -12.20 -21.19 -4.33
C ASP A 17 -12.53 -20.52 -5.67
N PHE A 18 -11.54 -19.87 -6.27
CA PHE A 18 -11.68 -19.15 -7.54
C PHE A 18 -11.39 -20.03 -8.77
N THR A 19 -11.08 -21.32 -8.59
CA THR A 19 -10.65 -22.23 -9.68
C THR A 19 -11.65 -22.25 -10.84
N ASN A 20 -12.95 -22.28 -10.53
CA ASN A 20 -14.03 -22.39 -11.50
C ASN A 20 -14.72 -21.05 -11.80
N CYS A 21 -14.18 -19.92 -11.33
CA CYS A 21 -14.71 -18.61 -11.68
C CYS A 21 -14.57 -18.35 -13.19
N LYS A 22 -15.62 -17.76 -13.78
CA LYS A 22 -15.67 -17.40 -15.19
C LYS A 22 -14.51 -16.46 -15.53
N ARG A 23 -13.73 -16.79 -16.56
CA ARG A 23 -12.62 -15.94 -17.04
C ARG A 23 -13.15 -14.80 -17.90
N VAL A 24 -12.48 -13.64 -17.84
CA VAL A 24 -12.79 -12.46 -18.65
C VAL A 24 -11.63 -12.21 -19.63
N PRO A 25 -11.56 -12.91 -20.78
CA PRO A 25 -10.39 -12.87 -21.67
C PRO A 25 -10.16 -11.50 -22.34
N GLY A 26 -11.19 -10.65 -22.42
CA GLY A 26 -11.08 -9.29 -22.93
C GLY A 26 -10.36 -8.32 -21.97
N ARG A 27 -9.92 -8.78 -20.79
CA ARG A 27 -9.25 -7.98 -19.77
C ARG A 27 -7.87 -8.55 -19.47
N ALA A 28 -6.86 -7.69 -19.55
CA ALA A 28 -5.48 -8.00 -19.22
C ALA A 28 -4.91 -6.95 -18.26
N TYR A 29 -3.93 -7.34 -17.47
CA TYR A 29 -3.34 -6.49 -16.44
C TYR A 29 -1.83 -6.42 -16.59
N ASN A 30 -1.28 -5.21 -16.43
CA ASN A 30 0.16 -4.95 -16.47
C ASN A 30 0.87 -5.35 -15.17
N GLY A 31 2.20 -5.20 -15.16
CA GLY A 31 3.07 -5.31 -13.98
C GLY A 31 3.79 -6.66 -13.86
N ALA A 32 5.06 -6.61 -13.47
CA ALA A 32 5.99 -7.75 -13.54
C ALA A 32 5.87 -8.77 -12.40
N ASN A 33 5.22 -8.41 -11.28
CA ASN A 33 5.12 -9.26 -10.10
C ASN A 33 3.97 -10.28 -10.23
N GLY A 34 4.34 -11.55 -10.45
CA GLY A 34 3.40 -12.66 -10.49
C GLY A 34 2.52 -12.70 -11.74
N LYS A 35 1.81 -13.83 -11.92
CA LYS A 35 0.81 -13.96 -12.98
C LYS A 35 -0.50 -13.32 -12.53
N LYS A 36 -1.28 -12.81 -13.49
CA LYS A 36 -2.56 -12.16 -13.26
C LYS A 36 -3.58 -12.67 -14.27
N ILE A 37 -4.82 -12.80 -13.85
CA ILE A 37 -5.95 -13.16 -14.70
C ILE A 37 -7.16 -12.33 -14.32
N ALA A 38 -8.08 -12.13 -15.26
CA ALA A 38 -9.38 -11.54 -14.97
C ALA A 38 -10.43 -12.64 -14.76
N ILE A 39 -11.18 -12.52 -13.67
CA ILE A 39 -12.29 -13.41 -13.31
C ILE A 39 -13.54 -12.61 -12.95
N GLU A 40 -14.69 -13.26 -13.04
CA GLU A 40 -15.95 -12.78 -12.48
C GLU A 40 -16.25 -13.57 -11.20
N HIS A 41 -16.52 -12.86 -10.10
CA HIS A 41 -16.89 -13.44 -8.82
C HIS A 41 -18.05 -12.64 -8.22
N GLN A 42 -19.17 -13.32 -7.92
CA GLN A 42 -20.38 -12.69 -7.37
C GLN A 42 -20.90 -11.48 -8.21
N GLY A 43 -20.80 -11.58 -9.55
CA GLY A 43 -21.27 -10.54 -10.48
C GLY A 43 -20.30 -9.37 -10.69
N GLU A 44 -19.17 -9.35 -10.00
CA GLU A 44 -18.16 -8.29 -10.07
C GLU A 44 -16.87 -8.81 -10.74
N GLN A 45 -16.11 -7.93 -11.39
CA GLN A 45 -14.84 -8.28 -12.02
C GLN A 45 -13.68 -8.12 -11.04
N TYR A 46 -12.75 -9.09 -11.06
CA TYR A 46 -11.56 -9.10 -10.23
C TYR A 46 -10.31 -9.43 -11.06
N MET A 47 -9.22 -8.71 -10.76
CA MET A 47 -7.87 -9.14 -11.07
C MET A 47 -7.42 -10.15 -10.02
N LEU A 48 -7.29 -11.42 -10.40
CA LEU A 48 -6.73 -12.44 -9.52
C LEU A 48 -5.21 -12.47 -9.66
N LYS A 49 -4.50 -12.06 -8.60
CA LYS A 49 -3.03 -12.09 -8.50
C LYS A 49 -2.57 -13.43 -7.94
N PHE A 50 -1.59 -14.04 -8.61
CA PHE A 50 -0.90 -15.23 -8.15
C PHE A 50 0.44 -14.88 -7.51
N PRO A 51 0.90 -15.66 -6.50
CA PRO A 51 2.24 -15.50 -5.98
C PRO A 51 3.27 -15.74 -7.10
N PRO A 52 4.40 -15.02 -7.11
CA PRO A 52 5.52 -15.27 -8.00
C PRO A 52 5.94 -16.74 -8.00
N SER A 53 6.35 -17.28 -9.16
CA SER A 53 6.84 -18.66 -9.27
C SER A 53 8.13 -18.85 -8.48
N GLY A 54 8.20 -19.88 -7.64
CA GLY A 54 9.39 -20.24 -6.84
C GLY A 54 10.54 -20.87 -7.63
N GLN A 55 10.45 -21.03 -8.95
CA GLN A 55 11.54 -21.61 -9.76
C GLN A 55 12.82 -20.79 -9.59
N GLY A 56 13.88 -21.43 -9.06
CA GLY A 56 15.20 -20.85 -8.86
C GLY A 56 15.43 -20.12 -7.52
N LYS A 57 14.50 -20.18 -6.55
CA LYS A 57 14.65 -19.52 -5.24
C LYS A 57 14.81 -20.54 -4.10
N ARG A 58 15.61 -20.18 -3.07
CA ARG A 58 16.00 -21.08 -1.96
C ARG A 58 14.82 -21.67 -1.17
N THR A 59 13.66 -21.02 -1.19
CA THR A 59 12.40 -21.52 -0.61
C THR A 59 11.23 -21.18 -1.54
N GLU A 60 10.33 -22.15 -1.79
CA GLU A 60 9.07 -21.90 -2.54
C GLU A 60 8.20 -20.82 -1.89
N LEU A 61 8.40 -20.58 -0.58
CA LEU A 61 7.70 -19.61 0.27
C LEU A 61 8.12 -18.14 0.06
N SER A 62 9.22 -17.89 -0.65
CA SER A 62 9.86 -16.55 -0.70
C SER A 62 8.96 -15.42 -1.24
N TYR A 63 7.81 -15.72 -1.85
CA TYR A 63 6.83 -14.72 -2.29
C TYR A 63 5.37 -15.16 -2.13
N THR A 64 5.07 -16.22 -1.37
CA THR A 64 3.66 -16.58 -1.05
C THR A 64 2.97 -15.48 -0.26
N ASN A 65 3.75 -14.71 0.51
CA ASN A 65 3.23 -13.64 1.33
C ASN A 65 2.89 -12.38 0.54
N SER A 66 3.21 -12.27 -0.76
CA SER A 66 2.82 -11.07 -1.53
C SER A 66 1.30 -10.93 -1.65
N CYS A 67 0.57 -12.04 -1.80
CA CYS A 67 -0.89 -12.04 -1.80
C CYS A 67 -1.46 -11.63 -0.44
N ILE A 68 -0.85 -12.12 0.65
CA ILE A 68 -1.20 -11.75 2.03
C ILE A 68 -0.92 -10.27 2.28
N SER A 69 0.28 -9.78 1.93
CA SER A 69 0.68 -8.38 2.05
C SER A 69 -0.25 -7.47 1.27
N GLU A 70 -0.60 -7.83 0.03
CA GLU A 70 -1.57 -7.10 -0.79
C GLU A 70 -2.90 -6.95 -0.04
N HIS A 71 -3.46 -8.05 0.45
CA HIS A 71 -4.74 -8.03 1.16
C HIS A 71 -4.69 -7.19 2.44
N ILE A 72 -3.69 -7.44 3.30
CA ILE A 72 -3.57 -6.73 4.58
C ILE A 72 -3.36 -5.24 4.35
N ALA A 73 -2.42 -4.87 3.48
CA ALA A 73 -2.07 -3.47 3.24
C ALA A 73 -3.21 -2.71 2.56
N SER A 74 -3.83 -3.24 1.50
CA SER A 74 -5.00 -2.59 0.88
C SER A 74 -6.16 -2.43 1.85
N THR A 75 -6.39 -3.42 2.72
CA THR A 75 -7.44 -3.31 3.75
C THR A 75 -7.09 -2.24 4.78
N ILE A 76 -5.83 -2.15 5.24
CA ILE A 76 -5.41 -1.10 6.17
C ILE A 76 -5.55 0.30 5.55
N PHE A 77 -5.23 0.49 4.27
CA PHE A 77 -5.50 1.75 3.57
C PHE A 77 -6.98 2.16 3.68
N ASN A 78 -7.89 1.22 3.38
CA ASN A 78 -9.33 1.45 3.53
C ASN A 78 -9.73 1.76 4.99
N MET A 79 -9.16 1.06 5.97
CA MET A 79 -9.41 1.29 7.40
C MET A 79 -9.00 2.69 7.87
N VAL A 80 -7.97 3.30 7.25
CA VAL A 80 -7.52 4.67 7.56
C VAL A 80 -8.19 5.74 6.69
N GLY A 81 -9.18 5.34 5.88
CA GLY A 81 -9.98 6.25 5.06
C GLY A 81 -9.27 6.78 3.82
N ILE A 82 -8.30 6.04 3.29
CA ILE A 82 -7.75 6.26 1.95
C ILE A 82 -8.31 5.15 1.05
N PRO A 83 -9.08 5.48 -0.01
CA PRO A 83 -9.60 4.47 -0.91
C PRO A 83 -8.48 3.59 -1.48
N ALA A 84 -8.61 2.28 -1.29
CA ALA A 84 -7.75 1.26 -1.88
C ALA A 84 -8.61 0.17 -2.50
N GLN A 85 -8.05 -0.55 -3.47
CA GLN A 85 -8.73 -1.66 -4.11
C GLN A 85 -9.26 -2.66 -3.07
N GLU A 86 -10.51 -3.08 -3.23
CA GLU A 86 -11.08 -4.12 -2.39
C GLU A 86 -10.40 -5.45 -2.71
N THR A 87 -10.07 -6.23 -1.69
CA THR A 87 -9.30 -7.47 -1.86
C THR A 87 -9.94 -8.63 -1.10
N ILE A 88 -9.87 -9.81 -1.70
CA ILE A 88 -10.34 -11.07 -1.11
C ILE A 88 -9.25 -12.12 -1.27
N LEU A 89 -8.84 -12.75 -0.17
CA LEU A 89 -7.95 -13.92 -0.22
C LEU A 89 -8.78 -15.17 -0.52
N GLY A 90 -8.22 -16.05 -1.35
CA GLY A 90 -8.85 -17.33 -1.67
C GLY A 90 -7.85 -18.33 -2.23
N THR A 91 -8.37 -19.38 -2.84
CA THR A 91 -7.58 -20.44 -3.47
C THR A 91 -7.81 -20.51 -4.97
N TYR A 92 -6.84 -21.07 -5.69
CA TYR A 92 -6.96 -21.39 -7.11
C TYR A 92 -6.09 -22.61 -7.44
N ASP A 93 -6.65 -23.64 -8.08
CA ASP A 93 -5.90 -24.82 -8.54
C ASP A 93 -5.19 -24.55 -9.88
N VAL A 94 -3.87 -24.75 -9.89
CA VAL A 94 -3.06 -24.70 -11.11
C VAL A 94 -2.33 -26.03 -11.29
N GLY A 95 -2.88 -26.89 -12.14
CA GLY A 95 -2.25 -28.17 -12.50
C GLY A 95 -2.22 -29.16 -11.33
N GLY A 96 -3.31 -29.26 -10.57
CA GLY A 96 -3.44 -30.11 -9.39
C GLY A 96 -2.74 -29.56 -8.14
N LYS A 97 -2.30 -28.30 -8.17
CA LYS A 97 -1.68 -27.62 -7.03
C LYS A 97 -2.51 -26.40 -6.64
N THR A 98 -3.11 -26.45 -5.45
CA THR A 98 -3.81 -25.31 -4.84
C THR A 98 -2.84 -24.20 -4.48
N LYS A 99 -3.13 -22.98 -4.89
CA LYS A 99 -2.36 -21.77 -4.55
C LYS A 99 -3.24 -20.79 -3.79
N ILE A 100 -2.65 -20.12 -2.81
CA ILE A 100 -3.25 -18.92 -2.20
C ILE A 100 -3.13 -17.78 -3.22
N VAL A 101 -4.23 -17.07 -3.44
CA VAL A 101 -4.35 -15.97 -4.41
C VAL A 101 -5.03 -14.78 -3.76
N CYS A 102 -4.83 -13.59 -4.33
CA CYS A 102 -5.51 -12.37 -3.91
C CYS A 102 -6.35 -11.84 -5.08
N ALA A 103 -7.67 -11.86 -4.92
CA ALA A 103 -8.60 -11.24 -5.86
C ALA A 103 -8.72 -9.75 -5.54
N CYS A 104 -8.25 -8.90 -6.43
CA CYS A 104 -8.34 -7.45 -6.34
C CYS A 104 -9.50 -6.98 -7.21
N LYS A 105 -10.50 -6.31 -6.63
CA LYS A 105 -11.66 -5.82 -7.38
C LYS A 105 -11.19 -4.87 -8.50
N ASP A 106 -11.64 -5.11 -9.72
CA ASP A 106 -11.28 -4.29 -10.87
C ASP A 106 -12.05 -2.97 -10.79
N PHE A 107 -11.38 -1.94 -10.26
CA PHE A 107 -11.92 -0.59 -10.11
C PHE A 107 -12.05 0.17 -11.45
N THR A 108 -11.74 -0.49 -12.57
CA THR A 108 -11.89 0.02 -13.94
C THR A 108 -12.91 -0.80 -14.75
N ALA A 109 -13.74 -1.59 -14.07
CA ALA A 109 -14.80 -2.40 -14.68
C ALA A 109 -15.96 -1.56 -15.24
N ASP A 110 -16.10 -0.31 -14.79
CA ASP A 110 -17.06 0.68 -15.30
C ASP A 110 -16.67 1.28 -16.66
N GLY A 111 -15.49 0.96 -17.18
CA GLY A 111 -14.96 1.48 -18.43
C GLY A 111 -14.00 2.64 -18.26
N SER A 112 -13.78 3.13 -17.03
CA SER A 112 -12.75 4.13 -16.74
C SER A 112 -11.34 3.62 -17.10
N LYS A 113 -10.45 4.55 -17.44
CA LYS A 113 -9.06 4.27 -17.82
C LYS A 113 -8.12 4.60 -16.67
N LEU A 114 -7.31 3.63 -16.27
CA LEU A 114 -6.21 3.87 -15.34
C LEU A 114 -5.07 4.56 -16.09
N PHE A 115 -4.72 5.78 -15.66
CA PHE A 115 -3.49 6.45 -16.02
C PHE A 115 -2.54 6.38 -14.82
N ASP A 116 -1.54 5.51 -14.89
CA ASP A 116 -0.50 5.47 -13.86
C ASP A 116 0.32 6.78 -13.85
N PHE A 117 0.87 7.13 -12.69
CA PHE A 117 1.61 8.38 -12.53
C PHE A 117 2.88 8.43 -13.41
N CYS A 118 3.43 7.28 -13.80
CA CYS A 118 4.52 7.18 -14.77
C CYS A 118 4.09 7.75 -16.14
N SER A 119 2.89 7.38 -16.59
CA SER A 119 2.30 7.89 -17.82
C SER A 119 1.98 9.37 -17.72
N ILE A 120 1.46 9.82 -16.57
CA ILE A 120 1.22 11.25 -16.30
C ILE A 120 2.53 12.06 -16.33
N LYS A 121 3.59 11.56 -15.71
CA LYS A 121 4.90 12.22 -15.71
C LYS A 121 5.46 12.37 -17.13
N ASN A 122 5.24 11.38 -18.00
CA ASN A 122 5.62 11.48 -19.40
C ASN A 122 4.82 12.52 -20.21
N THR A 123 3.70 13.04 -19.69
CA THR A 123 2.96 14.13 -20.36
C THR A 123 3.47 15.52 -20.00
N VAL A 124 4.33 15.63 -18.98
CA VAL A 124 4.92 16.90 -18.55
C VAL A 124 6.16 17.19 -19.41
N ILE A 125 5.93 17.85 -20.53
CA ILE A 125 6.91 18.05 -21.62
C ILE A 125 8.11 18.93 -21.26
N ASP A 126 8.00 19.74 -20.21
CA ASP A 126 9.04 20.61 -19.69
C ASP A 126 9.91 19.93 -18.62
N SER A 127 9.68 18.65 -18.32
CA SER A 127 10.52 17.85 -17.43
C SER A 127 11.67 17.21 -18.21
N GLU A 128 12.91 17.37 -17.71
CA GLU A 128 14.10 16.69 -18.27
C GLU A 128 14.15 15.19 -17.90
N TYR A 129 13.24 14.71 -17.05
CA TYR A 129 13.30 13.38 -16.45
C TYR A 129 12.17 12.45 -16.92
N GLY A 130 12.51 11.23 -17.33
CA GLY A 130 11.52 10.22 -17.77
C GLY A 130 10.53 9.79 -16.69
N GLY A 131 9.39 9.24 -17.12
CA GLY A 131 8.25 8.89 -16.24
C GLY A 131 8.53 7.86 -15.14
N THR A 132 9.56 7.02 -15.33
CA THR A 132 9.95 6.00 -14.35
C THR A 132 10.83 6.52 -13.21
N GLY A 133 11.38 7.74 -13.34
CA GLY A 133 12.23 8.36 -12.32
C GLY A 133 11.44 8.67 -11.05
N THR A 134 11.99 8.31 -9.89
CA THR A 134 11.31 8.45 -8.59
C THR A 134 11.98 9.48 -7.67
N GLU A 135 12.72 10.45 -8.22
CA GLU A 135 13.20 11.59 -7.43
C GLU A 135 12.02 12.39 -6.88
N LEU A 136 12.08 12.72 -5.59
CA LEU A 136 11.00 13.41 -4.90
C LEU A 136 10.71 14.76 -5.54
N GLU A 137 11.74 15.53 -5.89
CA GLU A 137 11.58 16.85 -6.50
C GLU A 137 10.80 16.75 -7.83
N ASP A 138 11.18 15.83 -8.71
CA ASP A 138 10.49 15.59 -9.98
C ASP A 138 9.04 15.15 -9.79
N ILE A 139 8.78 14.31 -8.78
CA ILE A 139 7.41 13.88 -8.47
C ILE A 139 6.58 15.07 -8.03
N LEU A 140 7.11 15.93 -7.14
CA LEU A 140 6.41 17.12 -6.66
C LEU A 140 6.17 18.13 -7.79
N ASP A 141 7.15 18.35 -8.67
CA ASP A 141 7.00 19.19 -9.87
C ASP A 141 5.91 18.65 -10.80
N THR A 142 5.89 17.33 -11.02
CA THR A 142 4.85 16.67 -11.82
C THR A 142 3.47 16.82 -11.20
N ILE A 143 3.35 16.69 -9.86
CA ILE A 143 2.09 16.89 -9.13
C ILE A 143 1.56 18.31 -9.34
N GLU A 144 2.44 19.31 -9.31
CA GLU A 144 2.08 20.71 -9.51
C GLU A 144 1.62 21.01 -10.94
N LYS A 145 2.31 20.44 -11.94
CA LYS A 145 2.10 20.78 -13.36
C LYS A 145 1.05 19.94 -14.08
N GLN A 146 0.76 18.72 -13.63
CA GLN A 146 -0.25 17.88 -14.28
C GLN A 146 -1.63 18.55 -14.30
N GLN A 147 -2.44 18.26 -15.32
CA GLN A 147 -3.72 18.94 -15.58
C GLN A 147 -4.94 18.02 -15.44
N TYR A 148 -4.78 16.87 -14.78
CA TYR A 148 -5.83 15.84 -14.67
C TYR A 148 -6.68 16.04 -13.41
N VAL A 149 -6.03 16.18 -12.25
CA VAL A 149 -6.68 16.34 -10.94
C VAL A 149 -6.15 17.62 -10.28
N ASN A 150 -6.90 18.22 -9.35
CA ASN A 150 -6.43 19.40 -8.64
C ASN A 150 -5.05 19.13 -7.96
N PRO A 151 -3.98 19.88 -8.28
CA PRO A 151 -2.65 19.66 -7.73
C PRO A 151 -2.58 19.63 -6.20
N VAL A 152 -3.39 20.45 -5.52
CA VAL A 152 -3.45 20.48 -4.05
C VAL A 152 -4.02 19.17 -3.49
N GLU A 153 -5.02 18.61 -4.17
CA GLU A 153 -5.60 17.31 -3.79
C GLU A 153 -4.61 16.17 -4.02
N VAL A 154 -3.93 16.16 -5.16
CA VAL A 154 -2.91 15.16 -5.49
C VAL A 154 -1.74 15.23 -4.51
N LEU A 155 -1.26 16.43 -4.17
CA LEU A 155 -0.17 16.62 -3.20
C LEU A 155 -0.57 16.10 -1.81
N GLN A 156 -1.77 16.43 -1.34
CA GLN A 156 -2.28 15.91 -0.07
C GLN A 156 -2.41 14.40 -0.08
N HIS A 157 -2.94 13.82 -1.15
CA HIS A 157 -3.09 12.38 -1.32
C HIS A 157 -1.72 11.69 -1.34
N PHE A 158 -0.76 12.16 -2.14
CA PHE A 158 0.60 11.65 -2.21
C PHE A 158 1.25 11.56 -0.83
N TRP A 159 1.18 12.63 -0.03
CA TRP A 159 1.77 12.62 1.30
C TRP A 159 1.00 11.76 2.30
N ASN A 160 -0.34 11.70 2.21
CA ASN A 160 -1.13 10.78 3.04
C ASN A 160 -0.74 9.32 2.74
N VAL A 161 -0.58 8.97 1.46
CA VAL A 161 -0.14 7.65 1.02
C VAL A 161 1.27 7.35 1.51
N PHE A 162 2.21 8.29 1.36
CA PHE A 162 3.59 8.13 1.85
C PHE A 162 3.64 7.81 3.35
N VAL A 163 2.80 8.47 4.16
CA VAL A 163 2.71 8.24 5.61
C VAL A 163 2.14 6.86 5.95
N VAL A 164 1.15 6.38 5.20
CA VAL A 164 0.61 5.01 5.37
C VAL A 164 1.62 3.96 4.88
N ASP A 165 2.27 4.20 3.74
CA ASP A 165 3.36 3.35 3.23
C ASP A 165 4.54 3.30 4.22
N ALA A 166 4.81 4.37 4.97
CA ALA A 166 5.80 4.37 6.04
C ALA A 166 5.37 3.48 7.22
N LEU A 167 4.09 3.49 7.61
CA LEU A 167 3.56 2.58 8.63
C LEU A 167 3.63 1.12 8.16
N LEU A 168 3.29 0.84 6.89
CA LEU A 168 3.25 -0.51 6.33
C LEU A 168 4.62 -1.02 5.84
N GLY A 169 5.60 -0.12 5.70
CA GLY A 169 6.93 -0.43 5.17
C GLY A 169 6.89 -0.83 3.70
N ASN A 170 6.32 0.00 2.84
CA ASN A 170 6.30 -0.24 1.39
C ASN A 170 7.67 0.10 0.77
N PHE A 171 8.33 -0.85 0.10
CA PHE A 171 9.62 -0.56 -0.56
C PHE A 171 9.51 -0.28 -2.07
N ASP A 172 8.30 -0.28 -2.62
CA ASP A 172 8.07 -0.33 -4.07
C ASP A 172 6.88 0.53 -4.55
N ARG A 173 6.52 1.61 -3.84
CA ARG A 173 5.58 2.63 -4.34
C ARG A 173 6.24 3.49 -5.43
N HIS A 174 6.51 2.91 -6.60
CA HIS A 174 6.99 3.65 -7.77
C HIS A 174 5.84 4.30 -8.53
N ASN A 175 6.13 5.15 -9.52
CA ASN A 175 5.14 5.91 -10.29
C ASN A 175 4.13 5.06 -11.08
N GLY A 176 4.36 3.75 -11.19
CA GLY A 176 3.43 2.81 -11.83
C GLY A 176 2.39 2.22 -10.87
N ASN A 177 2.54 2.46 -9.57
CA ASN A 177 1.73 1.83 -8.50
C ASN A 177 0.74 2.81 -7.85
N TRP A 178 0.43 3.90 -8.53
CA TRP A 178 -0.60 4.87 -8.18
C TRP A 178 -0.87 5.76 -9.40
N GLY A 179 -1.97 6.50 -9.40
CA GLY A 179 -2.32 7.33 -10.56
C GLY A 179 -3.76 7.81 -10.51
N PHE A 180 -4.34 8.01 -11.68
CA PHE A 180 -5.67 8.60 -11.87
C PHE A 180 -6.59 7.64 -12.62
N LEU A 181 -7.89 7.79 -12.40
CA LEU A 181 -8.93 7.24 -13.25
C LEU A 181 -9.48 8.34 -14.14
N TYR A 182 -9.45 8.11 -15.44
CA TYR A 182 -10.05 8.99 -16.44
C TYR A 182 -11.38 8.42 -16.90
N HIS A 183 -12.40 9.25 -16.87
CA HIS A 183 -13.79 8.93 -17.21
C HIS A 183 -14.12 9.57 -18.55
N ASP A 184 -14.25 8.75 -19.60
CA ASP A 184 -14.45 9.25 -20.98
C ASP A 184 -15.81 9.96 -21.14
N ASP A 185 -16.83 9.53 -20.40
CA ASP A 185 -18.20 10.04 -20.44
C ASP A 185 -18.32 11.46 -19.87
N THR A 186 -17.63 11.74 -18.77
CA THR A 186 -17.60 13.06 -18.13
C THR A 186 -16.39 13.90 -18.53
N GLN A 187 -15.39 13.31 -19.20
CA GLN A 187 -14.09 13.91 -19.51
C GLN A 187 -13.36 14.45 -18.26
N THR A 188 -13.53 13.79 -17.13
CA THR A 188 -12.90 14.15 -15.86
C THR A 188 -11.92 13.08 -15.40
N ALA A 189 -10.96 13.47 -14.56
CA ALA A 189 -10.10 12.53 -13.86
C ALA A 189 -10.31 12.61 -12.34
N THR A 190 -10.13 11.48 -11.67
CA THR A 190 -10.12 11.37 -10.21
C THR A 190 -8.88 10.61 -9.76
N LEU A 191 -8.50 10.72 -8.49
CA LEU A 191 -7.49 9.83 -7.92
C LEU A 191 -7.96 8.37 -8.03
N ALA A 192 -7.08 7.48 -8.51
CA ALA A 192 -7.37 6.06 -8.48
C ALA A 192 -7.31 5.54 -7.04
N PRO A 193 -8.11 4.51 -6.67
CA PRO A 193 -7.89 3.78 -5.44
C PRO A 193 -6.45 3.28 -5.37
N ILE A 194 -5.84 3.24 -4.18
CA ILE A 194 -4.51 2.65 -4.02
C ILE A 194 -4.53 1.17 -4.40
N TYR A 195 -3.57 0.77 -5.23
CA TYR A 195 -3.39 -0.60 -5.71
C TYR A 195 -1.92 -1.02 -5.61
N ASP A 196 -1.65 -2.31 -5.83
CA ASP A 196 -0.31 -2.92 -5.77
C ASP A 196 0.44 -2.69 -4.45
N CYS A 197 -0.22 -3.08 -3.36
CA CYS A 197 0.33 -3.02 -2.01
C CYS A 197 1.10 -4.30 -1.61
N GLY A 198 1.31 -5.24 -2.53
CA GLY A 198 2.02 -6.49 -2.28
C GLY A 198 3.47 -6.34 -1.79
N SER A 199 4.08 -5.18 -1.98
CA SER A 199 5.44 -4.83 -1.50
C SER A 199 5.46 -4.23 -0.07
N CYS A 200 4.33 -4.24 0.64
CA CYS A 200 4.23 -3.86 2.05
C CYS A 200 4.49 -5.06 2.97
N LEU A 201 4.79 -4.80 4.25
CA LEU A 201 4.79 -5.82 5.31
C LEU A 201 5.78 -6.97 5.10
N LEU A 202 6.92 -6.69 4.46
CA LEU A 202 8.01 -7.66 4.27
C LEU A 202 7.54 -8.98 3.60
N PRO A 203 6.99 -8.93 2.37
CA PRO A 203 6.49 -10.10 1.65
C PRO A 203 7.56 -11.19 1.40
N GLN A 204 8.84 -10.85 1.53
CA GLN A 204 9.97 -11.77 1.42
C GLN A 204 10.31 -12.52 2.71
N ALA A 205 9.66 -12.19 3.85
CA ALA A 205 9.94 -12.84 5.13
C ALA A 205 9.43 -14.29 5.11
N ASP A 206 10.33 -15.27 5.19
CA ASP A 206 9.99 -16.66 5.44
C ASP A 206 9.90 -16.96 6.94
N ALA A 207 9.57 -18.20 7.31
CA ALA A 207 9.44 -18.60 8.71
C ALA A 207 10.72 -18.37 9.54
N GLN A 208 11.92 -18.46 8.93
CA GLN A 208 13.16 -18.19 9.64
C GLN A 208 13.29 -16.69 9.93
N VAL A 209 13.04 -15.84 8.94
CA VAL A 209 13.02 -14.38 9.11
C VAL A 209 11.99 -13.97 10.15
N MET A 210 10.78 -14.51 10.09
CA MET A 210 9.71 -14.19 11.04
C MET A 210 10.11 -14.52 12.48
N ARG A 211 10.65 -15.73 12.72
CA ARG A 211 11.15 -16.12 14.06
C ARG A 211 12.26 -15.19 14.53
N ALA A 212 13.23 -14.89 13.66
CA ALA A 212 14.34 -14.01 14.01
C ALA A 212 13.87 -12.61 14.42
N VAL A 213 12.91 -12.04 13.70
CA VAL A 213 12.31 -10.74 14.04
C VAL A 213 11.55 -10.78 15.37
N LEU A 214 10.85 -11.88 15.66
CA LEU A 214 10.11 -12.04 16.91
C LEU A 214 11.02 -12.27 18.12
N SER A 215 12.16 -12.93 17.94
CA SER A 215 13.06 -13.30 19.04
C SER A 215 14.27 -12.38 19.24
N ASN A 216 14.58 -11.51 18.27
CA ASN A 216 15.77 -10.66 18.31
C ASN A 216 15.42 -9.19 18.02
N GLN A 217 15.66 -8.31 19.00
CA GLN A 217 15.38 -6.88 18.88
C GLN A 217 16.23 -6.19 17.81
N ASP A 218 17.46 -6.65 17.53
CA ASP A 218 18.30 -6.06 16.49
C ASP A 218 17.77 -6.40 15.08
N GLU A 219 17.24 -7.61 14.90
CA GLU A 219 16.58 -8.02 13.65
C GLU A 219 15.30 -7.21 13.40
N LEU A 220 14.52 -6.95 14.46
CA LEU A 220 13.38 -6.05 14.40
C LEU A 220 13.85 -4.62 14.09
N ASN A 221 14.79 -4.07 14.85
CA ASN A 221 15.30 -2.71 14.69
C ASN A 221 15.84 -2.44 13.29
N ALA A 222 16.54 -3.41 12.69
CA ALA A 222 16.99 -3.29 11.30
C ALA A 222 15.81 -3.09 10.33
N ARG A 223 14.69 -3.80 10.56
CA ARG A 223 13.45 -3.71 9.77
C ARG A 223 12.56 -2.51 10.10
N ILE A 224 12.93 -1.72 11.11
CA ILE A 224 12.27 -0.46 11.48
C ILE A 224 13.10 0.72 10.96
N TYR A 225 14.38 0.77 11.32
CA TYR A 225 15.24 1.95 11.15
C TYR A 225 16.12 1.91 9.90
N ARG A 226 16.39 0.74 9.30
CA ARG A 226 17.31 0.64 8.14
C ARG A 226 16.59 0.32 6.84
N PHE A 227 15.69 -0.66 6.86
CA PHE A 227 14.87 -1.06 5.72
C PHE A 227 13.49 -1.51 6.22
N PRO A 228 12.45 -1.58 5.38
CA PRO A 228 12.39 -1.13 4.00
C PRO A 228 12.55 0.40 3.89
N THR A 229 13.19 0.84 2.82
CA THR A 229 13.24 2.25 2.38
C THR A 229 12.21 2.46 1.29
N SER A 230 11.69 3.69 1.15
CA SER A 230 10.77 4.06 0.07
C SER A 230 11.37 3.81 -1.32
N ALA A 231 10.52 3.60 -2.32
CA ALA A 231 10.92 3.63 -3.74
C ALA A 231 11.26 5.05 -4.22
N ILE A 232 10.75 6.06 -3.53
CA ILE A 232 11.06 7.47 -3.78
C ILE A 232 12.48 7.76 -3.32
N LYS A 233 13.17 8.56 -4.12
CA LYS A 233 14.55 8.98 -3.89
C LYS A 233 14.64 10.45 -3.52
N GLN A 234 15.69 10.80 -2.81
CA GLN A 234 16.13 12.17 -2.59
C GLN A 234 17.65 12.20 -2.76
N ASN A 235 18.15 13.02 -3.67
CA ASN A 235 19.57 13.07 -4.04
C ASN A 235 20.09 11.70 -4.51
N ASP A 236 19.33 11.04 -5.40
CA ASP A 236 19.62 9.70 -5.97
C ASP A 236 19.71 8.55 -4.94
N ARG A 237 19.25 8.78 -3.71
CA ARG A 237 19.20 7.76 -2.66
C ARG A 237 17.77 7.50 -2.24
N LYS A 238 17.39 6.22 -2.13
CA LYS A 238 16.09 5.83 -1.58
C LYS A 238 15.87 6.44 -0.20
N ILE A 239 14.70 7.02 -0.01
CA ILE A 239 14.34 7.67 1.25
C ILE A 239 14.18 6.61 2.35
N ASN A 240 14.95 6.75 3.44
CA ASN A 240 14.70 6.01 4.66
C ASN A 240 13.49 6.63 5.38
N TYR A 241 12.44 5.83 5.64
CA TYR A 241 11.21 6.33 6.25
C TYR A 241 11.42 6.96 7.62
N TYR A 242 12.23 6.33 8.48
CA TYR A 242 12.47 6.84 9.83
C TYR A 242 13.22 8.16 9.77
N ASP A 243 14.35 8.21 9.06
CA ASP A 243 15.19 9.41 9.00
C ASP A 243 14.44 10.59 8.38
N PHE A 244 13.71 10.36 7.29
CA PHE A 244 12.98 11.42 6.58
C PHE A 244 11.84 12.00 7.42
N LEU A 245 11.02 11.14 8.04
CA LEU A 245 9.90 11.59 8.86
C LEU A 245 10.40 12.26 10.15
N MET A 246 11.44 11.72 10.79
CA MET A 246 12.01 12.30 12.02
C MET A 246 12.73 13.62 11.78
N ALA A 247 13.26 13.86 10.59
CA ALA A 247 13.85 15.15 10.23
C ALA A 247 12.83 16.28 10.25
N THR A 248 11.53 15.99 10.07
CA THR A 248 10.42 16.97 10.10
C THR A 248 10.63 18.15 9.14
N GLY A 249 11.43 17.98 8.09
CA GLY A 249 11.86 19.07 7.20
C GLY A 249 10.83 19.44 6.12
N ASN A 250 9.89 18.56 5.80
CA ASN A 250 8.89 18.78 4.75
C ASN A 250 7.52 19.09 5.38
N LYS A 251 7.01 20.31 5.15
CA LYS A 251 5.77 20.81 5.78
C LYS A 251 4.52 20.04 5.33
N ASP A 252 4.42 19.68 4.06
CA ASP A 252 3.27 18.95 3.52
C ASP A 252 3.22 17.51 4.04
N CYS A 253 4.39 16.87 4.16
CA CYS A 253 4.55 15.58 4.81
C CYS A 253 4.18 15.65 6.30
N ASN A 254 4.66 16.66 7.03
CA ASN A 254 4.31 16.86 8.43
C ASN A 254 2.79 17.06 8.61
N ALA A 255 2.15 17.82 7.72
CA ALA A 255 0.71 17.98 7.71
C ALA A 255 -0.02 16.65 7.44
N ALA A 256 0.51 15.79 6.56
CA ALA A 256 -0.03 14.45 6.34
C ALA A 256 0.10 13.56 7.58
N VAL A 257 1.21 13.61 8.31
CA VAL A 257 1.35 12.89 9.59
C VAL A 257 0.25 13.32 10.55
N MET A 258 0.02 14.63 10.71
CA MET A 258 -1.04 15.14 11.59
C MET A 258 -2.45 14.70 11.14
N ARG A 259 -2.71 14.60 9.82
CA ARG A 259 -3.99 14.11 9.29
C ARG A 259 -4.19 12.61 9.50
N MET A 260 -3.13 11.81 9.36
CA MET A 260 -3.21 10.35 9.36
C MET A 260 -3.15 9.72 10.75
N MET A 261 -2.37 10.30 11.67
CA MET A 261 -2.21 9.74 13.02
C MET A 261 -3.52 9.49 13.77
N PRO A 262 -4.52 10.40 13.76
CA PRO A 262 -5.81 10.13 14.41
C PRO A 262 -6.62 8.98 13.77
N ARG A 263 -6.31 8.61 12.52
CA ARG A 263 -6.97 7.52 11.78
C ARG A 263 -6.29 6.17 11.99
N PHE A 264 -5.11 6.17 12.63
CA PHE A 264 -4.36 4.97 12.93
C PHE A 264 -4.89 4.28 14.18
N HIS A 265 -5.99 3.54 14.02
CA HIS A 265 -6.55 2.70 15.07
C HIS A 265 -5.80 1.35 15.15
N LEU A 266 -4.62 1.34 15.78
CA LEU A 266 -3.74 0.16 15.85
C LEU A 266 -4.50 -1.09 16.34
N ASP A 267 -5.28 -0.99 17.41
CA ASP A 267 -6.04 -2.13 17.95
C ASP A 267 -6.97 -2.76 16.92
N LYS A 268 -7.64 -1.94 16.09
CA LYS A 268 -8.51 -2.42 15.01
C LYS A 268 -7.70 -3.10 13.91
N MET A 269 -6.53 -2.56 13.55
CA MET A 269 -5.64 -3.18 12.56
C MET A 269 -5.10 -4.52 13.04
N LEU A 270 -4.69 -4.61 14.31
CA LEU A 270 -4.21 -5.86 14.91
C LEU A 270 -5.33 -6.90 15.03
N ALA A 271 -6.55 -6.47 15.38
CA ALA A 271 -7.72 -7.34 15.39
C ALA A 271 -8.03 -7.86 13.97
N PHE A 272 -7.98 -6.99 12.95
CA PHE A 272 -8.13 -7.41 11.56
C PHE A 272 -7.09 -8.46 11.15
N ILE A 273 -5.80 -8.24 11.43
CA ILE A 273 -4.72 -9.19 11.09
C ILE A 273 -4.97 -10.57 11.72
N ARG A 274 -5.55 -10.61 12.93
CA ARG A 274 -5.88 -11.87 13.61
C ARG A 274 -6.89 -12.71 12.83
N GLU A 275 -7.81 -12.08 12.13
CA GLU A 275 -8.89 -12.73 11.38
C GLU A 275 -8.52 -13.02 9.92
N VAL A 276 -7.34 -12.62 9.46
CA VAL A 276 -6.90 -12.87 8.08
C VAL A 276 -6.81 -14.39 7.83
N PRO A 277 -7.45 -14.92 6.77
CA PRO A 277 -7.37 -16.33 6.45
C PRO A 277 -5.96 -16.74 6.03
N PHE A 278 -5.68 -18.05 6.11
CA PHE A 278 -4.40 -18.68 5.76
C PHE A 278 -3.18 -18.35 6.62
N LEU A 279 -3.23 -17.34 7.49
CA LEU A 279 -2.12 -17.07 8.39
C LEU A 279 -1.98 -18.19 9.43
N ASP A 280 -0.78 -18.72 9.62
CA ASP A 280 -0.47 -19.48 10.81
C ASP A 280 -0.18 -18.54 12.01
N GLU A 281 -0.02 -19.12 13.21
CA GLU A 281 0.24 -18.35 14.43
C GLU A 281 1.54 -17.53 14.33
N LEU A 282 2.58 -18.07 13.68
CA LEU A 282 3.87 -17.38 13.52
C LEU A 282 3.69 -16.13 12.64
N GLN A 283 2.98 -16.25 11.53
CA GLN A 283 2.70 -15.15 10.62
C GLN A 283 1.84 -14.08 11.28
N ARG A 284 0.77 -14.47 12.01
CA ARG A 284 -0.07 -13.51 12.77
C ARG A 284 0.77 -12.70 13.75
N GLN A 285 1.56 -13.38 14.58
CA GLN A 285 2.44 -12.72 15.54
C GLN A 285 3.44 -11.81 14.85
N PHE A 286 4.08 -12.28 13.77
CA PHE A 286 5.02 -11.47 13.00
C PHE A 286 4.41 -10.17 12.47
N TYR A 287 3.27 -10.23 11.79
CA TYR A 287 2.63 -9.03 11.23
C TYR A 287 2.15 -8.08 12.32
N GLN A 288 1.57 -8.60 13.41
CA GLN A 288 1.15 -7.79 14.54
C GLN A 288 2.34 -7.09 15.21
N THR A 289 3.42 -7.83 15.51
CA THR A 289 4.63 -7.26 16.10
C THR A 289 5.30 -6.23 15.20
N TYR A 290 5.41 -6.51 13.90
CA TYR A 290 6.01 -5.59 12.94
C TYR A 290 5.22 -4.29 12.82
N LEU A 291 3.89 -4.36 12.68
CA LEU A 291 3.03 -3.17 12.57
C LEU A 291 3.04 -2.34 13.86
N SER A 292 2.93 -2.98 15.03
CA SER A 292 3.03 -2.31 16.32
C SER A 292 4.38 -1.61 16.48
N ALA A 293 5.48 -2.29 16.14
CA ALA A 293 6.81 -1.69 16.23
C ALA A 293 6.96 -0.47 15.31
N ARG A 294 6.42 -0.48 14.09
CA ARG A 294 6.45 0.71 13.20
C ARG A 294 5.60 1.85 13.74
N MET A 295 4.44 1.55 14.32
CA MET A 295 3.62 2.55 15.00
C MET A 295 4.38 3.20 16.17
N GLU A 296 4.91 2.37 17.08
CA GLU A 296 5.56 2.82 18.32
C GLU A 296 6.89 3.51 18.10
N ARG A 297 7.68 3.06 17.11
CA ARG A 297 9.07 3.49 16.92
C ARG A 297 9.26 4.50 15.79
N ILE A 298 8.30 4.64 14.88
CA ILE A 298 8.33 5.63 13.80
C ILE A 298 7.19 6.63 13.98
N MET A 299 5.95 6.17 13.89
CA MET A 299 4.81 7.08 13.72
C MET A 299 4.51 7.92 14.97
N VAL A 300 4.49 7.30 16.16
CA VAL A 300 4.26 7.99 17.43
C VAL A 300 5.36 9.02 17.74
N PRO A 301 6.67 8.69 17.65
CA PRO A 301 7.74 9.66 17.84
C PRO A 301 7.71 10.83 16.86
N VAL A 302 7.48 10.56 15.57
CA VAL A 302 7.39 11.61 14.53
C VAL A 302 6.24 12.57 14.84
N HIS A 303 5.06 12.03 15.13
CA HIS A 303 3.89 12.84 15.46
C HIS A 303 4.13 13.73 16.68
N ARG A 304 4.71 13.17 17.76
CA ARG A 304 5.05 13.93 18.97
C ARG A 304 6.00 15.09 18.65
N ARG A 305 7.05 14.83 17.88
CA ARG A 305 8.04 15.84 17.48
C ARG A 305 7.40 16.98 16.68
N ILE A 306 6.48 16.66 15.75
CA ILE A 306 5.75 17.68 14.97
C ILE A 306 4.87 18.53 15.90
N MET A 307 4.15 17.90 16.84
CA MET A 307 3.33 18.63 17.82
C MET A 307 4.15 19.58 18.69
N GLU A 308 5.30 19.14 19.19
CA GLU A 308 6.20 19.96 20.00
C GLU A 308 6.71 21.19 19.21
N GLN A 309 7.11 21.01 17.95
CA GLN A 309 7.53 22.11 17.08
C GLN A 309 6.42 23.14 16.84
N GLN A 310 5.17 22.69 16.63
CA GLN A 310 4.02 23.58 16.44
C GLN A 310 3.68 24.39 17.71
N GLN A 311 3.87 23.79 18.89
CA GLN A 311 3.68 24.48 20.17
C GLN A 311 4.75 25.54 20.44
N HIS A 312 6.00 25.30 20.04
CA HIS A 312 7.08 26.28 20.16
C HIS A 312 6.96 27.47 19.18
N LEU A 313 6.29 27.26 18.04
CA LEU A 313 6.04 28.31 17.03
C LEU A 313 4.79 29.16 17.32
N SER A 314 3.92 28.72 18.22
CA SER A 314 2.78 29.53 18.69
C SER A 314 3.28 30.43 19.82
N PRO A 315 3.32 31.78 19.67
CA PRO A 315 3.75 32.65 20.76
C PRO A 315 2.84 32.39 21.96
N ARG A 316 3.45 32.14 23.12
CA ARG A 316 2.72 32.20 24.38
C ARG A 316 2.14 33.62 24.47
N LEU A 317 0.84 33.76 24.21
CA LEU A 317 0.06 34.89 24.67
C LEU A 317 0.10 34.83 26.21
N HIS A 318 1.18 35.34 26.78
CA HIS A 318 1.27 35.62 28.20
C HIS A 318 0.42 36.86 28.45
N MET A 319 -0.66 36.66 29.21
CA MET A 319 -1.29 37.71 30.02
C MET A 319 -0.27 38.33 30.96
#